data_AF-A0A0G1TKF1-F1
#
_entry.id   AF-A0A0G1TKF1-F1
#
_cell.length_a   1.000
_cell.length_b   1.000
_cell.length_c   1.000
_cell.angle_alpha   90.00
_cell.angle_beta   90.00
_cell.angle_gamma   90.00
#
_symmetry.space_group_name_H-M   'P 1'
#
loop_
_entity.id
_entity.type
_entity.pdbx_description
1 polymer ?
#
loop_
_entity_poly.entity_id
_entity_poly.type
_entity_poly.pdbx_seq_one_letter_code
_entity_poly.pdbx_strand_id
1 'polypeptide(L)'
;MEFKQSTFGDIIESEREMFLTASDRYGDFFINASEFNVLLNEFIKSVDPDRFIFAMFLSQIRKHATLALLSAVRLHHVQTSMNLRQVLEAGSCAAYAIANIGKEDFADFDENGFLDPSQKLTNKRYKWLEENFPAGSTAILNMKKTINNSSAHANIVYAHNNFRFDEKTGKFSTPFFDIEDEYWVKTDLWSIANIIMGLVDLFYGVNKDRNVIKFIDDFVPRLKALEKENHQLKAIMMGTDRFKKIQEASGQ
;
A
#
# COMPACT_ATOMS: atom_id res chain seq x y z
N MET A 1 15.02 14.59 -14.79
CA MET A 1 16.15 14.72 -13.86
C MET A 1 16.93 13.41 -13.95
N GLU A 2 18.26 13.45 -14.00
CA GLU A 2 19.07 12.22 -14.08
C GLU A 2 19.71 11.96 -12.72
N PHE A 3 19.41 10.80 -12.13
CA PHE A 3 19.92 10.40 -10.83
C PHE A 3 21.13 9.47 -10.97
N LYS A 4 22.19 9.77 -10.23
CA LYS A 4 23.41 8.98 -10.25
C LYS A 4 23.19 7.65 -9.54
N GLN A 5 23.79 6.59 -10.07
CA GLN A 5 23.61 5.23 -9.55
C GLN A 5 24.79 4.32 -9.86
N SER A 6 25.97 4.91 -10.12
CA SER A 6 27.18 4.16 -10.49
C SER A 6 27.90 3.56 -9.29
N THR A 7 27.73 4.16 -8.11
CA THR A 7 28.29 3.67 -6.85
C THR A 7 27.20 3.58 -5.78
N PHE A 8 27.49 2.85 -4.70
CA PHE A 8 26.57 2.78 -3.56
C PHE A 8 26.34 4.17 -2.93
N GLY A 9 27.36 5.02 -2.88
CA GLY A 9 27.23 6.40 -2.41
C GLY A 9 26.32 7.24 -3.30
N ASP A 10 26.44 7.09 -4.63
CA ASP A 10 25.53 7.75 -5.58
C ASP A 10 24.09 7.29 -5.38
N ILE A 11 23.86 5.99 -5.14
CA ILE A 11 22.52 5.44 -4.89
C ILE A 11 21.92 6.10 -3.64
N ILE A 12 22.64 6.14 -2.52
CA ILE A 12 22.14 6.73 -1.27
C ILE A 12 21.77 8.21 -1.46
N GLU A 13 22.66 9.00 -2.08
CA GLU A 13 22.38 10.43 -2.27
C GLU A 13 21.23 10.65 -3.26
N SER A 14 21.15 9.85 -4.32
CA SER A 14 20.02 9.89 -5.25
C SER A 14 18.71 9.50 -4.59
N GLU A 15 18.67 8.46 -3.74
CA GLU A 15 17.47 8.09 -2.99
C GLU A 15 17.00 9.25 -2.09
N ARG A 16 17.95 9.91 -1.42
CA ARG A 16 17.68 11.10 -0.61
C ARG A 16 17.15 12.25 -1.45
N GLU A 17 17.79 12.58 -2.56
CA GLU A 17 17.38 13.66 -3.46
C GLU A 17 15.99 13.39 -4.07
N MET A 18 15.74 12.16 -4.53
CA MET A 18 14.44 11.74 -5.05
C MET A 18 13.32 11.98 -4.05
N PHE A 19 13.57 11.68 -2.76
CA PHE A 19 12.60 11.90 -1.70
C PHE A 19 12.40 13.38 -1.39
N LEU A 20 13.48 14.14 -1.21
CA LEU A 20 13.40 15.57 -0.89
C LEU A 20 12.74 16.40 -2.00
N THR A 21 12.86 15.96 -3.26
CA THR A 21 12.27 16.64 -4.43
C THR A 21 10.92 16.03 -4.85
N ALA A 22 10.38 15.06 -4.12
CA ALA A 22 9.19 14.32 -4.52
C ALA A 22 7.92 15.20 -4.62
N SER A 23 7.79 16.21 -3.75
CA SER A 23 6.70 17.19 -3.83
C SER A 23 6.75 17.97 -5.13
N ASP A 24 7.96 18.38 -5.55
CA ASP A 24 8.14 19.16 -6.77
C ASP A 24 7.94 18.30 -8.03
N ARG A 25 8.32 17.02 -7.96
CA ARG A 25 8.22 16.06 -9.06
C ARG A 25 6.81 15.51 -9.26
N TYR A 26 6.11 15.19 -8.19
CA TYR A 26 4.84 14.47 -8.24
C TYR A 26 3.64 15.26 -7.71
N GLY A 27 3.89 16.44 -7.13
CA GLY A 27 2.86 17.36 -6.66
C GLY A 27 1.93 16.72 -5.64
N ASP A 28 0.64 16.99 -5.82
CA ASP A 28 -0.43 16.59 -4.91
C ASP A 28 -0.53 15.06 -4.70
N PHE A 29 -0.06 14.26 -5.67
CA PHE A 29 -0.01 12.80 -5.51
C PHE A 29 0.94 12.39 -4.37
N PHE A 30 2.13 13.00 -4.31
CA PHE A 30 3.08 12.72 -3.23
C PHE A 30 2.59 13.31 -1.91
N ILE A 31 2.11 14.55 -1.94
CA ILE A 31 1.62 15.25 -0.74
C ILE A 31 0.49 14.44 -0.10
N ASN A 32 -0.53 14.05 -0.87
CA ASN A 32 -1.66 13.29 -0.34
C ASN A 32 -1.25 11.90 0.18
N ALA A 33 -0.36 11.18 -0.53
CA ALA A 33 0.15 9.89 -0.06
C ALA A 33 0.97 10.02 1.23
N SER A 34 1.77 11.08 1.35
CA SER A 34 2.54 11.40 2.54
C SER A 34 1.62 11.75 3.72
N GLU A 35 0.59 12.58 3.51
CA GLU A 35 -0.37 12.95 4.56
C GLU A 35 -1.22 11.76 5.04
N PHE A 36 -1.62 10.86 4.14
CA PHE A 36 -2.24 9.60 4.57
C PHE A 36 -1.28 8.73 5.40
N ASN A 37 0.00 8.72 5.06
CA ASN A 37 1.00 8.02 5.86
C ASN A 37 1.14 8.63 7.26
N VAL A 38 1.15 9.97 7.37
CA VAL A 38 1.11 10.68 8.65
C VAL A 38 -0.15 10.31 9.44
N LEU A 39 -1.33 10.39 8.82
CA LEU A 39 -2.59 10.01 9.46
C LEU A 39 -2.55 8.57 9.98
N LEU A 40 -2.05 7.60 9.20
CA LEU A 40 -1.91 6.20 9.61
C LEU A 40 -1.01 6.02 10.85
N ASN A 41 -0.01 6.87 11.03
CA ASN A 41 0.86 6.83 12.20
C ASN A 41 0.23 7.50 13.43
N GLU A 42 -0.67 8.46 13.22
CA GLU A 42 -1.19 9.33 14.29
C GLU A 42 -2.64 9.05 14.70
N PHE A 43 -3.46 8.39 13.86
CA PHE A 43 -4.92 8.35 14.02
C PHE A 43 -5.45 7.73 15.32
N ILE A 44 -4.60 7.07 16.11
CA ILE A 44 -4.97 6.36 17.34
C ILE A 44 -4.31 7.03 18.54
N LYS A 45 -5.15 7.44 19.49
CA LYS A 45 -4.77 7.97 20.81
C LYS A 45 -4.47 6.86 21.81
N SER A 46 -5.30 5.82 21.82
CA SER A 46 -5.07 4.63 22.66
C SER A 46 -5.83 3.42 22.13
N VAL A 47 -5.38 2.24 22.55
CA VAL A 47 -6.01 0.94 22.26
C VAL A 47 -6.14 0.18 23.59
N ASP A 48 -7.26 -0.51 23.79
CA ASP A 48 -7.44 -1.37 24.96
C ASP A 48 -6.37 -2.49 24.99
N PRO A 49 -5.79 -2.81 26.17
CA PRO A 49 -4.65 -3.74 26.25
C PRO A 49 -4.92 -5.15 25.71
N ASP A 50 -6.17 -5.61 25.77
CA ASP A 50 -6.58 -6.93 25.26
C ASP A 50 -6.66 -6.98 23.72
N ARG A 51 -6.54 -5.84 23.03
CA ARG A 51 -6.41 -5.72 21.57
C ARG A 51 -4.96 -5.66 21.08
N PHE A 52 -4.02 -6.29 21.81
CA PHE A 52 -2.61 -6.28 21.45
C PHE A 52 -2.34 -6.90 20.05
N ILE A 53 -3.13 -7.86 19.59
CA ILE A 53 -3.01 -8.45 18.24
C ILE A 53 -3.29 -7.40 17.16
N PHE A 54 -4.30 -6.55 17.37
CA PHE A 54 -4.55 -5.41 16.48
C PHE A 54 -3.33 -4.47 16.46
N ALA A 55 -2.76 -4.14 17.62
CA ALA A 55 -1.57 -3.30 17.68
C ALA A 55 -0.35 -3.91 16.96
N MET A 56 -0.18 -5.24 17.03
CA MET A 56 0.86 -5.97 16.29
C MET A 56 0.69 -5.81 14.77
N PHE A 57 -0.51 -6.04 14.25
CA PHE A 57 -0.77 -5.87 12.81
C PHE A 57 -0.72 -4.40 12.39
N LEU A 58 -1.19 -3.47 13.22
CA LEU A 58 -1.07 -2.04 12.96
C LEU A 58 0.39 -1.60 12.80
N SER A 59 1.30 -2.14 13.61
CA SER A 59 2.73 -1.91 13.46
C SER A 59 3.26 -2.39 12.10
N GLN A 60 2.84 -3.58 11.65
CA GLN A 60 3.18 -4.09 10.32
C GLN A 60 2.64 -3.20 9.19
N ILE A 61 1.38 -2.76 9.30
CA ILE A 61 0.73 -1.86 8.34
C ILE A 61 1.51 -0.54 8.24
N ARG A 62 1.83 0.10 9.37
CA ARG A 62 2.61 1.37 9.40
C ARG A 62 3.98 1.22 8.75
N LYS A 63 4.70 0.14 9.08
CA LYS A 63 6.01 -0.15 8.52
C LYS A 63 5.93 -0.32 7.00
N HIS A 64 5.06 -1.21 6.51
CA HIS A 64 4.98 -1.50 5.09
C HIS A 64 4.37 -0.37 4.28
N ALA A 65 3.42 0.41 4.82
CA ALA A 65 2.89 1.60 4.15
C ALA A 65 3.98 2.67 3.97
N THR A 66 4.84 2.86 4.98
CA THR A 66 5.99 3.77 4.89
C THR A 66 7.01 3.26 3.88
N LEU A 67 7.34 1.97 3.90
CA LEU A 67 8.22 1.37 2.89
C LEU A 67 7.66 1.48 1.48
N ALA A 68 6.34 1.32 1.29
CA ALA A 68 5.71 1.51 0.00
C ALA A 68 5.88 2.95 -0.52
N LEU A 69 5.62 3.96 0.33
CA LEU A 69 5.84 5.37 -0.02
C LEU A 69 7.29 5.64 -0.42
N LEU A 70 8.24 5.16 0.38
CA LEU A 70 9.67 5.32 0.09
C LEU A 70 10.07 4.59 -1.20
N SER A 71 9.57 3.38 -1.44
CA SER A 71 9.86 2.63 -2.66
C SER A 71 9.27 3.29 -3.91
N ALA A 72 8.08 3.88 -3.83
CA ALA A 72 7.44 4.53 -4.97
C ALA A 72 8.27 5.72 -5.45
N VAL A 73 8.68 6.57 -4.50
CA VAL A 73 9.45 7.79 -4.77
C VAL A 73 10.89 7.50 -5.22
N ARG A 74 11.47 6.40 -4.74
CA ARG A 74 12.81 5.93 -5.13
C ARG A 74 12.80 5.03 -6.37
N LEU A 75 11.69 5.03 -7.13
CA LEU A 75 11.56 4.32 -8.40
C LEU A 75 11.77 2.80 -8.26
N HIS A 76 11.04 2.18 -7.33
CA HIS A 76 10.99 0.73 -7.15
C HIS A 76 9.55 0.23 -7.14
N HIS A 77 8.94 0.11 -8.31
CA HIS A 77 7.51 -0.21 -8.46
C HIS A 77 7.14 -1.58 -7.87
N VAL A 78 7.96 -2.60 -8.14
CA VAL A 78 7.72 -3.96 -7.62
C VAL A 78 7.79 -3.98 -6.09
N GLN A 79 8.78 -3.31 -5.50
CA GLN A 79 8.89 -3.23 -4.03
C GLN A 79 7.69 -2.49 -3.42
N THR A 80 7.23 -1.41 -4.07
CA THR A 80 6.03 -0.68 -3.66
C THR A 80 4.83 -1.61 -3.60
N SER A 81 4.58 -2.36 -4.67
CA SER A 81 3.46 -3.30 -4.74
C SER A 81 3.54 -4.42 -3.70
N MET A 82 4.73 -4.98 -3.47
CA MET A 82 4.94 -6.03 -2.47
C MET A 82 4.70 -5.52 -1.05
N ASN A 83 5.12 -4.29 -0.75
CA ASN A 83 4.81 -3.63 0.52
C ASN A 83 3.30 -3.39 0.67
N LEU A 84 2.62 -2.91 -0.37
CA LEU A 84 1.17 -2.72 -0.35
C LEU A 84 0.40 -4.03 -0.15
N ARG A 85 0.91 -5.15 -0.66
CA ARG A 85 0.34 -6.47 -0.37
C ARG A 85 0.38 -6.78 1.13
N GLN A 86 1.53 -6.56 1.77
CA GLN A 86 1.67 -6.76 3.22
C GLN A 86 0.72 -5.85 4.00
N VAL A 87 0.56 -4.60 3.57
CA VAL A 87 -0.40 -3.64 4.15
C VAL A 87 -1.84 -4.19 4.08
N LEU A 88 -2.26 -4.71 2.93
CA LEU A 88 -3.61 -5.25 2.74
C LEU A 88 -3.86 -6.52 3.57
N GLU A 89 -2.88 -7.43 3.61
CA GLU A 89 -2.99 -8.68 4.38
C GLU A 89 -2.99 -8.43 5.88
N ALA A 90 -2.07 -7.61 6.38
CA ALA A 90 -2.07 -7.17 7.76
C ALA A 90 -3.33 -6.34 8.09
N GLY A 91 -3.84 -5.57 7.13
CA GLY A 91 -5.08 -4.80 7.24
C GLY A 91 -6.30 -5.67 7.52
N SER A 92 -6.49 -6.75 6.76
CA SER A 92 -7.54 -7.73 7.05
C SER A 92 -7.41 -8.35 8.43
N CYS A 93 -6.20 -8.73 8.83
CA CYS A 93 -5.96 -9.30 10.16
C CYS A 93 -6.21 -8.28 11.29
N ALA A 94 -5.77 -7.04 11.12
CA ALA A 94 -6.01 -5.96 12.05
C ALA A 94 -7.51 -5.70 12.24
N ALA A 95 -8.27 -5.56 11.15
CA ALA A 95 -9.71 -5.34 11.23
C ALA A 95 -10.42 -6.47 11.99
N TYR A 96 -10.08 -7.73 11.73
CA TYR A 96 -10.62 -8.87 12.48
C TYR A 96 -10.21 -8.83 13.96
N ALA A 97 -8.97 -8.44 14.27
CA ALA A 97 -8.42 -8.35 15.63
C ALA A 97 -9.05 -7.25 16.50
N ILE A 98 -9.68 -6.24 15.90
CA ILE A 98 -10.49 -5.26 16.65
C ILE A 98 -11.70 -5.97 17.29
N ALA A 99 -12.28 -6.93 16.58
CA ALA A 99 -13.48 -7.64 17.02
C ALA A 99 -13.19 -8.93 17.81
N ASN A 100 -12.06 -9.57 17.56
CA ASN A 100 -11.74 -10.90 18.09
C ASN A 100 -10.35 -10.90 18.76
N ILE A 101 -10.31 -11.28 20.03
CA ILE A 101 -9.09 -11.25 20.86
C ILE A 101 -8.37 -12.59 20.99
N GLY A 102 -9.03 -13.68 20.58
CA GLY A 102 -8.50 -15.04 20.69
C GLY A 102 -7.23 -15.19 19.86
N LYS A 103 -6.13 -15.58 20.48
CA LYS A 103 -4.84 -15.81 19.79
C LYS A 103 -4.95 -16.98 18.81
N GLU A 104 -5.75 -17.96 19.20
CA GLU A 104 -6.14 -19.15 18.44
C GLU A 104 -6.85 -18.83 17.12
N ASP A 105 -7.35 -17.60 16.93
CA ASP A 105 -7.92 -17.17 15.64
C ASP A 105 -6.86 -16.74 14.61
N PHE A 106 -5.60 -16.63 15.02
CA PHE A 106 -4.51 -16.10 14.20
C PHE A 106 -3.41 -17.09 13.92
N ALA A 107 -3.10 -17.98 14.87
CA ALA A 107 -2.11 -19.04 14.69
C ALA A 107 -2.43 -20.25 15.57
N ASP A 108 -2.13 -21.43 15.03
CA ASP A 108 -2.07 -22.69 15.76
C ASP A 108 -0.61 -23.09 15.99
N PHE A 109 -0.35 -24.16 16.72
CA PHE A 109 0.97 -24.78 16.78
C PHE A 109 1.04 -25.94 15.78
N ASP A 110 2.11 -26.02 14.99
CA ASP A 110 2.39 -27.15 14.11
C ASP A 110 2.84 -28.39 14.90
N GLU A 111 3.07 -29.50 14.18
CA GLU A 111 3.50 -30.78 14.76
C GLU A 111 4.84 -30.67 15.53
N ASN A 112 5.62 -29.63 15.29
CA ASN A 112 6.91 -29.37 15.92
C ASN A 112 6.83 -28.28 17.02
N GLY A 113 5.65 -27.72 17.29
CA GLY A 113 5.44 -26.68 18.29
C GLY A 113 5.81 -25.27 17.82
N PHE A 114 5.93 -25.01 16.51
CA PHE A 114 6.06 -23.67 15.95
C PHE A 114 4.70 -23.05 15.65
N LEU A 115 4.59 -21.73 15.72
CA LEU A 115 3.37 -21.02 15.34
C LEU A 115 3.12 -21.12 13.83
N ASP A 116 1.99 -21.69 13.44
CA ASP A 116 1.53 -21.82 12.06
C ASP A 116 0.23 -21.01 11.85
N PRO A 117 0.25 -19.94 11.04
CA PRO A 117 -0.95 -19.24 10.62
C PRO A 117 -1.67 -20.05 9.53
N SER A 118 -2.35 -21.13 9.95
CA SER A 118 -2.97 -22.06 9.00
C SER A 118 -3.92 -21.36 8.02
N GLN A 119 -4.00 -21.89 6.79
CA GLN A 119 -4.87 -21.34 5.75
C GLN A 119 -6.36 -21.32 6.19
N LYS A 120 -6.74 -22.27 7.05
CA LYS A 120 -8.08 -22.34 7.64
C LYS A 120 -8.40 -21.11 8.48
N LEU A 121 -7.49 -20.68 9.36
CA LEU A 121 -7.66 -19.48 10.17
C LEU A 121 -7.71 -18.23 9.29
N THR A 122 -6.86 -18.17 8.27
CA THR A 122 -6.89 -17.08 7.29
C THR A 122 -8.24 -16.97 6.57
N ASN A 123 -8.80 -18.10 6.13
CA ASN A 123 -10.11 -18.13 5.48
C ASN A 123 -11.25 -17.73 6.44
N LYS A 124 -11.16 -18.12 7.72
CA LYS A 124 -12.12 -17.69 8.75
C LYS A 124 -12.18 -16.16 8.86
N ARG A 125 -11.02 -15.49 8.92
CA ARG A 125 -10.94 -14.02 9.01
C ARG A 125 -11.50 -13.33 7.78
N TYR A 126 -11.17 -13.82 6.58
CA TYR A 126 -11.70 -13.27 5.33
C TYR A 126 -13.21 -13.43 5.23
N LYS A 127 -13.74 -14.60 5.58
CA LYS A 127 -15.19 -14.84 5.60
C LYS A 127 -15.90 -13.90 6.56
N TRP A 128 -15.34 -13.68 7.75
CA TRP A 128 -15.92 -12.72 8.71
C TRP A 128 -15.94 -11.29 8.14
N LEU A 129 -14.87 -10.85 7.48
CA LEU A 129 -14.83 -9.53 6.84
C LEU A 129 -15.83 -9.41 5.70
N GLU A 130 -16.00 -10.46 4.89
CA GLU A 130 -16.98 -10.50 3.81
C GLU A 130 -18.42 -10.38 4.34
N GLU A 131 -18.74 -11.09 5.42
CA GLU A 131 -20.08 -11.09 6.02
C GLU A 131 -20.41 -9.77 6.74
N ASN A 132 -19.44 -9.16 7.43
CA ASN A 132 -19.69 -8.00 8.30
C ASN A 132 -19.34 -6.65 7.65
N PHE A 133 -18.38 -6.64 6.72
CA PHE A 133 -17.86 -5.45 6.04
C PHE A 133 -17.65 -5.70 4.54
N PRO A 134 -18.69 -6.08 3.78
CA PRO A 134 -18.58 -6.57 2.40
C PRO A 134 -17.90 -5.59 1.44
N ALA A 135 -18.17 -4.28 1.60
CA ALA A 135 -17.54 -3.24 0.79
C ALA A 135 -16.02 -3.17 1.03
N GLY A 136 -15.59 -3.16 2.29
CA GLY A 136 -14.17 -3.16 2.67
C GLY A 136 -13.46 -4.44 2.25
N SER A 137 -14.09 -5.60 2.46
CA SER A 137 -13.57 -6.90 2.03
C SER A 137 -13.37 -6.97 0.51
N THR A 138 -14.37 -6.54 -0.26
CA THR A 138 -14.31 -6.50 -1.73
C THR A 138 -13.23 -5.54 -2.22
N ALA A 139 -13.11 -4.36 -1.61
CA ALA A 139 -12.06 -3.40 -1.95
C ALA A 139 -10.65 -3.99 -1.75
N ILE A 140 -10.40 -4.61 -0.59
CA ILE A 140 -9.13 -5.29 -0.29
C ILE A 140 -8.86 -6.41 -1.31
N LEU A 141 -9.86 -7.25 -1.59
CA LEU A 141 -9.73 -8.36 -2.55
C LEU A 141 -9.36 -7.87 -3.94
N ASN A 142 -10.03 -6.83 -4.43
CA ASN A 142 -9.78 -6.26 -5.76
C ASN A 142 -8.36 -5.67 -5.85
N MET A 143 -7.91 -4.95 -4.83
CA MET A 143 -6.54 -4.42 -4.78
C MET A 143 -5.50 -5.54 -4.75
N LYS A 144 -5.72 -6.60 -3.96
CA LYS A 144 -4.85 -7.78 -3.94
C LYS A 144 -4.78 -8.48 -5.30
N LYS A 145 -5.91 -8.62 -5.99
CA LYS A 145 -5.97 -9.20 -7.35
C LYS A 145 -5.17 -8.35 -8.34
N THR A 146 -5.29 -7.04 -8.30
CA THR A 146 -4.49 -6.14 -9.15
C THR A 146 -3.00 -6.33 -8.92
N ILE A 147 -2.53 -6.37 -7.66
CA ILE A 147 -1.11 -6.62 -7.33
C ILE A 147 -0.66 -8.02 -7.79
N ASN A 148 -1.48 -9.05 -7.57
CA ASN A 148 -1.18 -10.42 -8.00
C ASN A 148 -0.97 -10.53 -9.52
N ASN A 149 -1.85 -9.89 -10.27
CA ASN A 149 -1.84 -9.96 -11.74
C ASN A 149 -0.72 -9.11 -12.36
N SER A 150 -0.13 -8.20 -11.60
CA SER A 150 0.93 -7.31 -12.05
C SER A 150 2.30 -7.76 -11.55
N SER A 151 2.58 -7.56 -10.27
CA SER A 151 3.94 -7.47 -9.74
C SER A 151 4.28 -8.54 -8.69
N ALA A 152 3.34 -9.43 -8.36
CA ALA A 152 3.60 -10.53 -7.41
C ALA A 152 4.54 -11.61 -7.95
N HIS A 153 4.73 -11.68 -9.27
CA HIS A 153 5.64 -12.62 -9.92
C HIS A 153 6.55 -11.87 -10.90
N ALA A 154 7.81 -12.30 -10.97
CA ALA A 154 8.74 -11.79 -11.97
C ALA A 154 8.16 -12.02 -13.38
N ASN A 155 8.13 -10.97 -14.19
CA ASN A 155 7.65 -11.05 -15.57
C ASN A 155 8.35 -10.03 -16.46
N ILE A 156 8.29 -10.28 -17.78
CA ILE A 156 9.01 -9.50 -18.78
C ILE A 156 8.54 -8.04 -18.83
N VAL A 157 7.26 -7.77 -18.54
CA VAL A 157 6.70 -6.42 -18.57
C VAL A 157 7.39 -5.54 -17.53
N TYR A 158 7.54 -6.01 -16.29
CA TYR A 158 8.25 -5.23 -15.27
C TYR A 158 9.78 -5.32 -15.37
N ALA A 159 10.33 -6.36 -16.00
CA ALA A 159 11.76 -6.39 -16.31
C ALA A 159 12.17 -5.23 -17.24
N HIS A 160 11.30 -4.80 -18.15
CA HIS A 160 11.54 -3.62 -18.98
C HIS A 160 11.66 -2.31 -18.19
N ASN A 161 11.19 -2.25 -16.95
CA ASN A 161 11.35 -1.05 -16.12
C ASN A 161 12.78 -0.88 -15.63
N ASN A 162 13.58 -1.95 -15.52
CA ASN A 162 14.97 -1.88 -15.05
C ASN A 162 15.96 -2.52 -16.04
N PHE A 163 15.55 -2.63 -17.30
CA PHE A 163 16.39 -3.14 -18.37
C PHE A 163 16.13 -2.41 -19.68
N ARG A 164 17.20 -1.95 -20.35
CA ARG A 164 17.15 -1.50 -21.75
C ARG A 164 18.18 -2.25 -22.58
N PHE A 165 17.79 -2.59 -23.79
CA PHE A 165 18.70 -3.07 -24.84
C PHE A 165 18.70 -2.07 -25.98
N ASP A 166 19.88 -1.55 -26.32
CA ASP A 166 20.08 -0.75 -27.52
C ASP A 166 20.54 -1.68 -28.66
N GLU A 167 19.61 -2.04 -29.54
CA GLU A 167 19.85 -2.92 -30.69
C GLU A 167 20.90 -2.36 -31.66
N LYS A 168 21.06 -1.03 -31.74
CA LYS A 168 22.00 -0.40 -32.67
C LYS A 168 23.44 -0.49 -32.19
N THR A 169 23.64 -0.36 -30.87
CA THR A 169 24.97 -0.40 -30.26
C THR A 169 25.30 -1.74 -29.61
N GLY A 170 24.32 -2.64 -29.49
CA GLY A 170 24.46 -3.91 -28.79
C GLY A 170 24.63 -3.78 -27.28
N LYS A 171 24.34 -2.59 -26.70
CA LYS A 171 24.57 -2.31 -25.28
C LYS A 171 23.36 -2.64 -24.42
N PHE A 172 23.63 -3.19 -23.25
CA PHE A 172 22.64 -3.40 -22.19
C PHE A 172 22.77 -2.31 -21.13
N SER A 173 21.64 -1.84 -20.62
CA SER A 173 21.54 -0.95 -19.47
C SER A 173 20.67 -1.61 -18.41
N THR A 174 21.21 -1.74 -17.20
CA THR A 174 20.57 -2.36 -16.03
C THR A 174 20.61 -1.36 -14.86
N PRO A 175 19.83 -0.27 -14.91
CA PRO A 175 19.81 0.70 -13.83
C PRO A 175 19.34 0.04 -12.52
N PHE A 176 19.86 0.55 -11.40
CA PHE A 176 19.42 0.17 -10.07
C PHE A 176 18.00 0.67 -9.81
N PHE A 177 17.74 1.93 -10.16
CA PHE A 177 16.40 2.53 -10.11
C PHE A 177 15.61 2.14 -11.35
N ASP A 178 14.31 1.89 -11.19
CA ASP A 178 13.43 1.72 -12.34
C ASP A 178 13.48 2.99 -13.20
N ILE A 179 13.35 2.81 -14.51
CA ILE A 179 13.18 3.88 -15.48
C ILE A 179 11.92 4.65 -15.10
N GLU A 180 12.08 5.93 -14.83
CA GLU A 180 10.99 6.77 -14.40
C GLU A 180 9.91 6.89 -15.49
N ASP A 181 8.69 6.51 -15.11
CA ASP A 181 7.46 6.84 -15.80
C ASP A 181 6.54 7.54 -14.79
N GLU A 182 6.43 8.86 -14.92
CA GLU A 182 5.73 9.73 -13.96
C GLU A 182 4.29 9.28 -13.71
N TYR A 183 3.59 8.78 -14.74
CA TYR A 183 2.22 8.29 -14.60
C TYR A 183 2.16 7.05 -13.69
N TRP A 184 3.14 6.16 -13.77
CA TRP A 184 3.21 4.98 -12.90
C TRP A 184 3.52 5.37 -11.47
N VAL A 185 4.49 6.27 -11.26
CA VAL A 185 4.82 6.73 -9.91
C VAL A 185 3.62 7.43 -9.27
N LYS A 186 2.88 8.27 -10.02
CA LYS A 186 1.63 8.88 -9.55
C LYS A 186 0.54 7.84 -9.25
N THR A 187 0.45 6.78 -10.05
CA THR A 187 -0.47 5.66 -9.80
C THR A 187 -0.12 4.91 -8.51
N ASP A 188 1.17 4.69 -8.26
CA ASP A 188 1.67 4.06 -7.04
C ASP A 188 1.36 4.92 -5.80
N LEU A 189 1.67 6.21 -5.87
CA LEU A 189 1.38 7.18 -4.80
C LEU A 189 -0.13 7.24 -4.50
N TRP A 190 -0.96 7.32 -5.54
CA TRP A 190 -2.42 7.27 -5.37
C TRP A 190 -2.88 5.94 -4.76
N SER A 191 -2.31 4.81 -5.18
CA SER A 191 -2.65 3.49 -4.64
C SER A 191 -2.30 3.37 -3.17
N ILE A 192 -1.16 3.92 -2.73
CA ILE A 192 -0.76 4.01 -1.33
C ILE A 192 -1.82 4.78 -0.52
N ALA A 193 -2.14 6.01 -0.94
CA ALA A 193 -3.15 6.84 -0.30
C ALA A 193 -4.49 6.13 -0.19
N ASN A 194 -4.97 5.55 -1.30
CA ASN A 194 -6.26 4.90 -1.40
C ASN A 194 -6.37 3.62 -0.54
N ILE A 195 -5.29 2.84 -0.42
CA ILE A 195 -5.25 1.67 0.46
C ILE A 195 -5.28 2.10 1.93
N ILE A 196 -4.47 3.09 2.31
CA ILE A 196 -4.47 3.60 3.69
C ILE A 196 -5.85 4.14 4.06
N MET A 197 -6.44 4.97 3.20
CA MET A 197 -7.79 5.51 3.34
C MET A 197 -8.82 4.41 3.60
N GLY A 198 -8.84 3.37 2.76
CA GLY A 198 -9.78 2.26 2.91
C GLY A 198 -9.58 1.47 4.20
N LEU A 199 -8.33 1.27 4.65
CA LEU A 199 -8.05 0.55 5.90
C LEU A 199 -8.43 1.36 7.14
N VAL A 200 -8.11 2.66 7.20
CA VAL A 200 -8.46 3.48 8.37
C VAL A 200 -9.97 3.68 8.49
N ASP A 201 -10.69 3.81 7.37
CA ASP A 201 -12.16 3.84 7.35
C ASP A 201 -12.75 2.50 7.81
N LEU A 202 -12.20 1.37 7.35
CA LEU A 202 -12.59 0.05 7.81
C LEU A 202 -12.38 -0.12 9.32
N PHE A 203 -11.22 0.29 9.86
CA PHE A 203 -10.94 0.20 11.31
C PHE A 203 -11.91 1.06 12.12
N TYR A 204 -12.22 2.26 11.63
CA TYR A 204 -13.23 3.12 12.23
C TYR A 204 -14.61 2.43 12.25
N GLY A 205 -15.02 1.84 11.12
CA GLY A 205 -16.26 1.07 11.00
C GLY A 205 -16.32 -0.11 11.96
N VAL A 206 -15.26 -0.91 12.06
CA VAL A 206 -15.22 -2.06 12.98
C VAL A 206 -15.26 -1.63 14.45
N ASN A 207 -14.67 -0.49 14.79
CA ASN A 207 -14.60 -0.01 16.17
C ASN A 207 -15.91 0.63 16.67
N LYS A 208 -16.82 1.07 15.78
CA LYS A 208 -17.98 1.91 16.10
C LYS A 208 -18.83 1.43 17.28
N ASP A 209 -19.08 0.12 17.38
CA ASP A 209 -19.92 -0.46 18.44
C ASP A 209 -19.10 -1.09 19.58
N ARG A 210 -17.77 -1.03 19.48
CA ARG A 210 -16.83 -1.71 20.40
C ARG A 210 -16.10 -0.73 21.29
N ASN A 211 -15.77 0.46 20.77
CA ASN A 211 -15.06 1.53 21.49
C ASN A 211 -13.74 1.09 22.14
N VAL A 212 -13.06 0.10 21.55
CA VAL A 212 -11.78 -0.47 22.04
C VAL A 212 -10.56 0.27 21.50
N ILE A 213 -10.76 1.10 20.48
CA ILE A 213 -9.78 2.05 19.94
C ILE A 213 -10.32 3.46 20.18
N LYS A 214 -9.48 4.33 20.75
CA LYS A 214 -9.74 5.76 20.82
C LYS A 214 -8.96 6.45 19.71
N PHE A 215 -9.68 7.07 18.80
CA PHE A 215 -9.08 7.86 17.72
C PHE A 215 -8.65 9.24 18.23
N ILE A 216 -7.80 9.92 17.47
CA ILE A 216 -7.50 11.34 17.71
C ILE A 216 -8.74 12.21 17.50
N ASP A 217 -8.78 13.36 18.16
CA ASP A 217 -9.99 14.17 18.31
C ASP A 217 -10.49 14.72 16.94
N ASP A 218 -9.58 14.93 15.98
CA ASP A 218 -9.85 15.43 14.63
C ASP A 218 -9.78 14.34 13.54
N PHE A 219 -9.84 13.06 13.92
CA PHE A 219 -9.68 11.93 13.00
C PHE A 219 -10.62 11.99 11.79
N VAL A 220 -11.93 12.12 12.04
CA VAL A 220 -12.95 12.13 10.98
C VAL A 220 -12.79 13.35 10.04
N PRO A 221 -12.63 14.59 10.55
CA PRO A 221 -12.30 15.73 9.72
C PRO A 221 -11.05 15.54 8.85
N ARG A 222 -9.93 15.05 9.42
CA ARG A 222 -8.69 14.78 8.68
C ARG A 222 -8.90 13.75 7.58
N LEU A 223 -9.55 12.63 7.91
CA LEU A 223 -9.84 11.57 6.94
C LEU A 223 -10.69 12.09 5.77
N LYS A 224 -11.74 12.88 6.06
CA LYS A 224 -12.64 13.41 5.02
C LYS A 224 -11.96 14.45 4.12
N ALA A 225 -11.06 15.25 4.66
CA ALA A 225 -10.25 16.18 3.86
C ALA A 225 -9.36 15.42 2.88
N LEU A 226 -8.59 14.44 3.37
CA LEU A 226 -7.71 13.63 2.53
C LEU A 226 -8.47 12.74 1.53
N GLU A 227 -9.63 12.20 1.92
CA GLU A 227 -10.49 11.44 1.02
C GLU A 227 -10.94 12.28 -0.18
N LYS A 228 -11.35 13.52 0.05
CA LYS A 228 -11.76 14.44 -1.01
C LYS A 228 -10.64 14.65 -2.02
N GLU A 229 -9.43 14.93 -1.54
CA GLU A 229 -8.25 15.11 -2.40
C GLU A 229 -7.92 13.82 -3.16
N ASN A 230 -7.99 12.66 -2.50
CA ASN A 230 -7.73 11.37 -3.13
C ASN A 230 -8.70 11.07 -4.30
N HIS A 231 -9.98 11.42 -4.15
CA HIS A 231 -10.98 11.27 -5.22
C HIS A 231 -10.73 12.24 -6.39
N GLN A 232 -10.29 13.46 -6.10
CA GLN A 232 -9.91 14.43 -7.14
C GLN A 232 -8.70 13.92 -7.95
N LEU A 233 -7.67 13.43 -7.26
CA LEU A 233 -6.47 12.87 -7.89
C LEU A 233 -6.80 11.63 -8.75
N LYS A 234 -7.71 10.78 -8.29
CA LYS A 234 -8.24 9.67 -9.08
C LYS A 234 -8.87 10.16 -10.37
N ALA A 235 -9.73 11.19 -10.31
CA ALA A 235 -10.40 11.74 -11.48
C ALA A 235 -9.41 12.32 -12.49
N ILE A 236 -8.33 12.98 -12.02
CA ILE A 236 -7.25 13.47 -12.88
C ILE A 236 -6.59 12.31 -13.64
N MET A 237 -6.23 11.22 -12.95
CA MET A 237 -5.61 10.05 -13.59
C MET A 237 -6.53 9.41 -14.63
N MET A 238 -7.81 9.26 -14.31
CA MET A 238 -8.82 8.72 -15.23
C MET A 238 -9.08 9.62 -16.45
N GLY A 239 -8.80 10.92 -16.33
CA GLY A 239 -8.94 11.87 -17.44
C GLY A 239 -7.82 11.80 -18.48
N THR A 240 -6.70 11.14 -18.17
CA THR A 240 -5.52 11.09 -19.05
C THR A 240 -5.76 10.24 -20.31
N ASP A 241 -5.10 10.59 -21.41
CA ASP A 241 -5.16 9.81 -22.65
C ASP A 241 -4.63 8.40 -22.49
N ARG A 242 -3.63 8.22 -21.61
CA ARG A 242 -3.08 6.90 -21.30
C ARG A 242 -4.12 6.00 -20.66
N PHE A 243 -4.87 6.52 -19.68
CA PHE A 243 -5.96 5.78 -19.05
C PHE A 243 -7.04 5.38 -20.06
N LYS A 244 -7.50 6.34 -20.89
CA LYS A 244 -8.52 6.09 -21.92
C LYS A 244 -8.12 4.99 -22.90
N LYS A 245 -6.87 5.01 -23.39
CA LYS A 245 -6.33 3.97 -24.27
C LYS A 245 -6.29 2.59 -23.62
N ILE A 246 -5.92 2.52 -22.33
CA ILE A 246 -5.92 1.26 -21.58
C ILE A 246 -7.35 0.73 -21.43
N GLN A 247 -8.30 1.62 -21.16
CA GLN A 247 -9.71 1.27 -21.03
C GLN A 247 -10.27 0.70 -22.36
N GLU A 248 -10.05 1.40 -23.47
CA GLU A 248 -10.44 0.96 -24.82
C GLU A 248 -9.83 -0.41 -25.18
N ALA A 249 -8.56 -0.63 -24.87
CA ALA A 249 -7.86 -1.90 -25.14
C ALA A 249 -8.36 -3.06 -24.25
N SER A 250 -8.95 -2.75 -23.09
CA SER A 250 -9.43 -3.74 -22.11
C SER A 250 -10.88 -4.16 -22.35
N GLY A 251 -11.57 -3.59 -23.35
CA GLY A 251 -12.96 -3.91 -23.67
C GLY A 251 -13.97 -3.50 -22.61
N GLN A 252 -13.66 -2.47 -21.81
CA GLN A 252 -14.54 -1.86 -20.81
C GLN A 252 -15.01 -0.47 -21.23
#